data_AF-A0A417EWW2-F1
#
_entry.id   AF-A0A417EWW2-F1
#
_cell.length_a   1.000
_cell.length_b   1.000
_cell.length_c   1.000
_cell.angle_alpha   90.00
_cell.angle_beta   90.00
_cell.angle_gamma   90.00
#
_symmetry.space_group_name_H-M   'P 1'
#
loop_
_entity.id
_entity.type
_entity.pdbx_description
1 polymer ?
#
loop_
_entity_poly.entity_id
_entity_poly.type
_entity_poly.pdbx_seq_one_letter_code
_entity_poly.pdbx_strand_id
1 'polypeptide(L)'
;MKQALFILAVALYLVSLCACGDQKIQSKSKQGSATQQVVQEQMANAIGETTAPPTAIPEQQPASDKTAPKKSVPEPEQTQPAEALPDYEPAQASGEPDVDLTTLSSTMVYSEIYNMMYEPDRYVGKRIQMNGQFAAYGNPNTGAVYTVCIIMDATACCSQGLEFVLAGEHSYPADYPELGTEITVVGTFQTYEENGYMDCHLVDAEITK
;
A
#
# COMPACT_ATOMS: atom_id res chain seq x y z
N MET A 1 -17.89 -21.76 64.25
CA MET A 1 -18.40 -20.79 63.26
C MET A 1 -17.30 -20.14 62.42
N LYS A 2 -16.36 -19.35 62.98
CA LYS A 2 -15.31 -18.67 62.19
C LYS A 2 -14.48 -19.59 61.27
N GLN A 3 -14.06 -20.77 61.74
CA GLN A 3 -13.34 -21.78 60.95
C GLN A 3 -14.11 -22.22 59.67
N ALA A 4 -15.42 -22.46 59.78
CA ALA A 4 -16.25 -22.87 58.64
C ALA A 4 -16.45 -21.73 57.62
N LEU A 5 -16.51 -20.48 58.07
CA LEU A 5 -16.57 -19.29 57.20
C LEU A 5 -15.30 -19.11 56.36
N PHE A 6 -14.11 -19.38 56.93
CA PHE A 6 -12.86 -19.32 56.17
C PHE A 6 -12.77 -20.41 55.09
N ILE A 7 -13.19 -21.65 55.39
CA ILE A 7 -13.20 -22.74 54.39
C ILE A 7 -14.17 -22.43 53.25
N LEU A 8 -15.35 -21.86 53.55
CA LEU A 8 -16.33 -21.47 52.54
C LEU A 8 -15.85 -20.30 51.67
N ALA A 9 -15.09 -19.35 52.23
CA ALA A 9 -14.49 -18.25 51.48
C ALA A 9 -13.36 -18.72 50.52
N VAL A 10 -12.51 -19.65 50.95
CA VAL A 10 -11.45 -20.22 50.09
C VAL A 10 -12.04 -21.07 48.95
N ALA A 11 -13.10 -21.83 49.22
CA ALA A 11 -13.81 -22.59 48.19
C ALA A 11 -14.45 -21.70 47.12
N LEU A 12 -15.00 -20.53 47.50
CA LEU A 12 -15.52 -19.55 46.54
C LEU A 12 -14.43 -18.83 45.73
N TYR A 13 -13.24 -18.65 46.29
CA TYR A 13 -12.12 -18.00 45.59
C TYR A 13 -11.50 -18.89 44.50
N LEU A 14 -11.52 -20.22 44.67
CA LEU A 14 -10.93 -21.18 43.73
C LEU A 14 -11.81 -21.53 42.52
N VAL A 15 -13.06 -21.08 42.47
CA VAL A 15 -13.99 -21.29 41.33
C VAL A 15 -13.91 -20.14 40.29
N SER A 16 -13.13 -19.10 40.55
CA SER A 16 -12.97 -17.94 39.65
C SER A 16 -11.88 -18.11 38.57
N LEU A 17 -11.37 -19.33 38.36
CA LEU A 17 -10.29 -19.63 37.40
C LEU A 17 -10.68 -20.79 36.47
N CYS A 18 -11.67 -20.54 35.59
CA CYS A 18 -11.80 -21.12 34.24
C CYS A 18 -13.14 -20.74 33.59
N ALA A 19 -13.17 -19.66 32.81
CA ALA A 19 -14.21 -19.40 31.83
C ALA A 19 -13.59 -18.71 30.61
N CYS A 20 -13.32 -19.54 29.60
CA CYS A 20 -13.00 -19.22 28.20
C CYS A 20 -12.30 -17.88 27.91
N GLY A 21 -11.00 -17.98 27.58
CA GLY A 21 -10.33 -16.91 26.86
C GLY A 21 -10.95 -16.77 25.47
N ASP A 22 -11.74 -15.72 25.28
CA ASP A 22 -11.95 -15.13 23.96
C ASP A 22 -10.71 -14.28 23.66
N GLN A 23 -9.59 -14.95 23.35
CA GLN A 23 -8.49 -14.27 22.69
C GLN A 23 -8.94 -14.02 21.26
N LYS A 24 -9.78 -12.99 21.11
CA LYS A 24 -9.90 -12.25 19.88
C LYS A 24 -8.50 -11.71 19.61
N ILE A 25 -7.75 -12.52 18.86
CA ILE A 25 -6.73 -12.04 17.95
C ILE A 25 -7.48 -11.02 17.09
N GLN A 26 -7.43 -9.77 17.54
CA GLN A 26 -7.48 -8.67 16.61
C GLN A 26 -6.25 -8.90 15.75
N SER A 27 -6.45 -9.59 14.63
CA SER A 27 -5.88 -9.09 13.40
C SER A 27 -6.26 -7.62 13.37
N LYS A 28 -5.33 -6.78 13.84
CA LYS A 28 -5.30 -5.40 13.40
C LYS A 28 -5.17 -5.52 11.89
N SER A 29 -6.29 -5.40 11.18
CA SER A 29 -6.26 -4.87 9.84
C SER A 29 -5.38 -3.63 9.93
N LYS A 30 -4.18 -3.66 9.31
CA LYS A 30 -3.24 -2.55 9.31
C LYS A 30 -3.97 -1.40 8.61
N GLN A 31 -4.65 -0.57 9.40
CA GLN A 31 -5.65 0.36 8.91
C GLN A 31 -4.97 1.70 8.69
N GLY A 32 -4.53 1.93 7.44
CA GLY A 32 -4.13 3.21 6.82
C GLY A 32 -3.17 4.09 7.62
N SER A 33 -1.97 4.33 7.10
CA SER A 33 -1.05 5.27 7.76
C SER A 33 -1.55 6.71 7.83
N ALA A 34 -1.03 7.50 8.76
CA ALA A 34 -1.20 8.95 8.79
C ALA A 34 -0.67 9.63 7.52
N THR A 35 0.51 9.21 7.00
CA THR A 35 1.02 9.73 5.72
C THR A 35 0.11 9.31 4.58
N GLN A 36 -0.20 8.01 4.43
CA GLN A 36 -1.17 7.55 3.43
C GLN A 36 -2.56 8.18 3.58
N GLN A 37 -3.03 8.50 4.79
CA GLN A 37 -4.29 9.22 5.00
C GLN A 37 -4.22 10.64 4.47
N VAL A 38 -3.17 11.41 4.77
CA VAL A 38 -2.99 12.77 4.24
C VAL A 38 -2.87 12.74 2.71
N VAL A 39 -2.05 11.83 2.17
CA VAL A 39 -1.88 11.61 0.73
C VAL A 39 -3.22 11.25 0.07
N GLN A 40 -3.95 10.27 0.60
CA GLN A 40 -5.20 9.77 0.02
C GLN A 40 -6.37 10.74 0.20
N GLU A 41 -6.44 11.49 1.30
CA GLU A 41 -7.41 12.57 1.50
C GLU A 41 -7.14 13.72 0.51
N GLN A 42 -5.87 14.14 0.36
CA GLN A 42 -5.51 15.19 -0.58
C GLN A 42 -5.64 14.75 -2.05
N MET A 43 -5.41 13.46 -2.37
CA MET A 43 -5.80 12.85 -3.65
C MET A 43 -7.31 12.94 -3.88
N ALA A 44 -8.13 12.50 -2.92
CA ALA A 44 -9.60 12.48 -3.05
C ALA A 44 -10.20 13.89 -3.18
N ASN A 45 -9.64 14.88 -2.50
CA ASN A 45 -10.07 16.27 -2.57
C ASN A 45 -9.66 16.95 -3.89
N ALA A 46 -8.51 16.60 -4.48
CA ALA A 46 -8.04 17.18 -5.75
C ALA A 46 -8.96 16.85 -6.96
N ILE A 47 -9.72 15.75 -6.89
CA ILE A 47 -10.69 15.36 -7.93
C ILE A 47 -11.94 16.28 -7.94
N GLY A 48 -12.09 17.17 -6.94
CA GLY A 48 -13.25 18.05 -6.80
C GLY A 48 -13.22 19.34 -7.63
N GLU A 49 -12.06 19.80 -8.11
CA GLU A 49 -11.91 21.10 -8.80
C GLU A 49 -11.15 21.02 -10.14
N THR A 50 -11.60 20.17 -11.08
CA THR A 50 -11.52 20.45 -12.54
C THR A 50 -12.38 19.48 -13.35
N THR A 51 -13.59 19.92 -13.73
CA THR A 51 -14.05 20.00 -15.14
C THR A 51 -15.52 20.43 -15.21
N ALA A 52 -15.82 21.41 -16.08
CA ALA A 52 -17.18 21.58 -16.60
C ALA A 52 -17.46 20.47 -17.63
N PRO A 53 -18.68 19.90 -17.68
CA PRO A 53 -18.96 18.76 -18.55
C PRO A 53 -19.10 19.17 -20.02
N PRO A 54 -18.50 18.45 -20.98
CA PRO A 54 -18.90 18.53 -22.38
C PRO A 54 -20.20 17.74 -22.61
N THR A 55 -21.18 18.41 -23.20
CA THR A 55 -22.57 17.97 -23.39
C THR A 55 -22.75 16.98 -24.56
N ALA A 56 -23.23 15.74 -24.27
CA ALA A 56 -24.12 14.88 -25.10
C ALA A 56 -23.63 14.43 -26.54
N ILE A 57 -24.15 13.46 -27.31
CA ILE A 57 -25.15 12.34 -27.27
C ILE A 57 -25.00 11.53 -28.62
N PRO A 58 -25.57 10.31 -28.92
CA PRO A 58 -26.18 9.20 -28.15
C PRO A 58 -25.62 7.78 -28.57
N GLU A 59 -26.42 6.70 -28.40
CA GLU A 59 -26.46 5.40 -29.16
C GLU A 59 -25.29 4.36 -29.03
N GLN A 60 -25.50 3.04 -28.93
CA GLN A 60 -26.72 2.22 -28.74
C GLN A 60 -26.34 0.80 -28.20
N GLN A 61 -27.15 0.19 -27.32
CA GLN A 61 -27.09 -1.25 -27.02
C GLN A 61 -27.88 -2.07 -28.05
N PRO A 62 -27.62 -3.38 -28.17
CA PRO A 62 -28.57 -4.34 -27.57
C PRO A 62 -27.91 -5.51 -26.82
N ALA A 63 -28.70 -6.19 -25.99
CA ALA A 63 -28.30 -7.30 -25.12
C ALA A 63 -28.86 -8.66 -25.55
N SER A 64 -28.18 -9.76 -25.18
CA SER A 64 -28.69 -11.13 -24.86
C SER A 64 -27.45 -12.01 -24.55
N ASP A 65 -27.23 -12.59 -23.37
CA ASP A 65 -28.00 -13.55 -22.55
C ASP A 65 -27.66 -15.04 -22.84
N LYS A 66 -27.57 -15.82 -21.75
CA LYS A 66 -27.52 -17.30 -21.59
C LYS A 66 -26.19 -18.09 -21.61
N THR A 67 -25.76 -18.38 -20.37
CA THR A 67 -25.64 -19.75 -19.80
C THR A 67 -24.35 -20.57 -20.00
N ALA A 68 -23.80 -20.96 -18.85
CA ALA A 68 -22.65 -21.85 -18.59
C ALA A 68 -22.88 -23.33 -19.02
N PRO A 69 -21.92 -24.30 -18.96
CA PRO A 69 -21.06 -24.54 -17.78
C PRO A 69 -19.60 -25.06 -17.98
N LYS A 70 -18.82 -24.88 -16.91
CA LYS A 70 -17.74 -25.72 -16.35
C LYS A 70 -16.85 -26.55 -17.30
N LYS A 71 -15.53 -26.28 -17.24
CA LYS A 71 -14.51 -27.33 -17.38
C LYS A 71 -13.39 -27.14 -16.35
N SER A 72 -13.33 -28.04 -15.38
CA SER A 72 -12.26 -28.10 -14.37
C SER A 72 -11.00 -28.71 -14.99
N VAL A 73 -9.84 -28.15 -14.68
CA VAL A 73 -8.50 -28.75 -14.91
C VAL A 73 -7.67 -28.48 -13.63
N PRO A 74 -6.80 -29.41 -13.18
CA PRO A 74 -6.34 -29.42 -11.79
C PRO A 74 -5.19 -28.45 -11.46
N GLU A 75 -5.15 -28.16 -10.17
CA GLU A 75 -4.05 -27.58 -9.40
C GLU A 75 -2.78 -28.45 -9.47
N PRO A 76 -1.59 -27.87 -9.72
CA PRO A 76 -0.32 -28.49 -9.41
C PRO A 76 0.21 -27.96 -8.07
N GLU A 77 0.18 -28.80 -7.03
CA GLU A 77 1.00 -28.59 -5.83
C GLU A 77 2.48 -28.54 -6.24
N GLN A 78 3.18 -27.44 -5.91
CA GLN A 78 4.64 -27.46 -5.84
C GLN A 78 5.14 -26.86 -4.53
N THR A 79 6.01 -27.62 -3.91
CA THR A 79 6.45 -27.50 -2.52
C THR A 79 7.40 -26.32 -2.32
N GLN A 80 7.25 -25.57 -1.23
CA GLN A 80 8.27 -24.64 -0.76
C GLN A 80 9.53 -25.38 -0.28
N PRO A 81 10.72 -24.89 -0.63
CA PRO A 81 11.83 -24.80 0.31
C PRO A 81 11.86 -23.41 0.92
N ALA A 82 11.78 -23.32 2.25
CA ALA A 82 12.02 -22.08 2.98
C ALA A 82 13.51 -22.01 3.33
N GLU A 83 14.26 -21.06 2.76
CA GLU A 83 15.63 -20.75 3.21
C GLU A 83 15.89 -19.24 3.30
N ALA A 84 16.43 -18.86 4.47
CA ALA A 84 17.21 -17.69 4.84
C ALA A 84 17.00 -16.32 4.14
N LEU A 85 16.64 -15.32 4.96
CA LEU A 85 16.87 -13.90 4.67
C LEU A 85 18.39 -13.63 4.56
N PRO A 86 18.88 -12.94 3.51
CA PRO A 86 20.24 -12.40 3.50
C PRO A 86 20.32 -11.10 4.31
N ASP A 87 21.45 -10.90 5.00
CA ASP A 87 21.82 -9.60 5.59
C ASP A 87 21.91 -8.53 4.49
N TYR A 88 21.50 -7.29 4.80
CA TYR A 88 21.53 -6.21 3.84
C TYR A 88 22.96 -5.63 3.70
N GLU A 89 23.48 -5.60 2.47
CA GLU A 89 24.57 -4.71 2.07
C GLU A 89 23.98 -3.51 1.30
N PRO A 90 24.55 -2.30 1.40
CA PRO A 90 24.07 -1.14 0.66
C PRO A 90 24.35 -1.31 -0.84
N ALA A 91 23.29 -1.62 -1.61
CA ALA A 91 23.39 -1.89 -3.04
C ALA A 91 23.79 -0.65 -3.85
N GLN A 92 24.74 -0.83 -4.78
CA GLN A 92 25.07 0.20 -5.77
C GLN A 92 23.97 0.28 -6.83
N ALA A 93 23.28 1.42 -6.91
CA ALA A 93 22.14 1.63 -7.80
C ALA A 93 22.57 1.82 -9.27
N SER A 94 22.71 0.71 -10.02
CA SER A 94 22.81 0.74 -11.49
C SER A 94 22.36 -0.57 -12.16
N GLY A 95 21.45 -1.32 -11.55
CA GLY A 95 20.91 -2.58 -12.06
C GLY A 95 19.55 -2.44 -12.76
N GLU A 96 19.15 -3.47 -13.49
CA GLU A 96 17.75 -3.64 -13.93
C GLU A 96 16.82 -3.70 -12.70
N PRO A 97 15.58 -3.18 -12.79
CA PRO A 97 14.61 -3.28 -11.70
C PRO A 97 14.17 -4.73 -11.46
N ASP A 98 14.02 -5.12 -10.19
CA ASP A 98 13.43 -6.41 -9.78
C ASP A 98 11.94 -6.50 -10.13
N VAL A 99 11.25 -5.35 -10.15
CA VAL A 99 9.83 -5.22 -10.47
C VAL A 99 9.64 -3.99 -11.35
N ASP A 100 9.47 -4.20 -12.65
CA ASP A 100 9.18 -3.14 -13.61
C ASP A 100 7.67 -3.04 -13.89
N LEU A 101 7.01 -2.12 -13.18
CA LEU A 101 5.59 -1.85 -13.38
C LEU A 101 5.28 -1.23 -14.75
N THR A 102 6.26 -0.61 -15.42
CA THR A 102 6.05 0.03 -16.74
C THR A 102 5.79 -0.97 -17.86
N THR A 103 6.12 -2.25 -17.63
CA THR A 103 5.82 -3.36 -18.56
C THR A 103 4.40 -3.92 -18.41
N LEU A 104 3.67 -3.51 -17.37
CA LEU A 104 2.36 -4.07 -17.01
C LEU A 104 1.21 -3.20 -17.54
N SER A 105 0.03 -3.81 -17.70
CA SER A 105 -1.19 -3.03 -17.98
C SER A 105 -1.60 -2.19 -16.76
N SER A 106 -2.26 -1.04 -16.96
CA SER A 106 -2.66 -0.14 -15.86
C SER A 106 -3.46 -0.85 -14.75
N THR A 107 -4.31 -1.82 -15.09
CA THR A 107 -5.02 -2.66 -14.11
C THR A 107 -4.07 -3.51 -13.27
N MET A 108 -3.01 -4.05 -13.86
CA MET A 108 -1.98 -4.82 -13.15
C MET A 108 -1.07 -3.91 -12.31
N VAL A 109 -0.68 -2.74 -12.83
CA VAL A 109 0.07 -1.73 -12.06
C VAL A 109 -0.69 -1.33 -10.80
N TYR A 110 -1.99 -1.02 -10.92
CA TYR A 110 -2.87 -0.70 -9.80
C TYR A 110 -3.05 -1.86 -8.82
N SER A 111 -3.13 -3.09 -9.32
CA SER A 111 -3.18 -4.29 -8.46
C SER A 111 -1.86 -4.51 -7.71
N GLU A 112 -0.73 -4.20 -8.34
CA GLU A 112 0.59 -4.46 -7.76
C GLU A 112 1.00 -3.40 -6.73
N ILE A 113 0.65 -2.13 -6.93
CA ILE A 113 0.79 -1.11 -5.86
C ILE A 113 -0.12 -1.44 -4.67
N TYR A 114 -1.33 -1.93 -4.90
CA TYR A 114 -2.17 -2.45 -3.81
C TYR A 114 -1.50 -3.63 -3.07
N ASN A 115 -0.89 -4.57 -3.81
CA ASN A 115 -0.15 -5.69 -3.21
C ASN A 115 1.06 -5.21 -2.39
N MET A 116 1.78 -4.17 -2.84
CA MET A 116 2.87 -3.55 -2.08
C MET A 116 2.41 -2.98 -0.74
N MET A 117 1.22 -2.38 -0.69
CA MET A 117 0.63 -1.85 0.55
C MET A 117 0.10 -2.97 1.47
N TYR A 118 -0.38 -4.08 0.91
CA TYR A 118 -1.01 -5.17 1.67
C TYR A 118 -0.02 -6.24 2.16
N GLU A 119 0.97 -6.60 1.34
CA GLU A 119 2.02 -7.60 1.62
C GLU A 119 3.44 -7.01 1.42
N PRO A 120 3.81 -5.90 2.09
CA PRO A 120 5.05 -5.16 1.84
C PRO A 120 6.31 -6.02 2.00
N ASP A 121 6.29 -7.01 2.88
CA ASP A 121 7.40 -7.93 3.15
C ASP A 121 7.86 -8.69 1.90
N ARG A 122 7.01 -8.81 0.86
CA ARG A 122 7.34 -9.40 -0.45
C ARG A 122 8.15 -8.46 -1.35
N TYR A 123 8.19 -7.17 -1.03
CA TYR A 123 8.77 -6.09 -1.85
C TYR A 123 9.95 -5.39 -1.16
N VAL A 124 10.06 -5.45 0.17
CA VAL A 124 11.20 -4.84 0.91
C VAL A 124 12.54 -5.27 0.31
N GLY A 125 13.38 -4.28 -0.01
CA GLY A 125 14.69 -4.46 -0.62
C GLY A 125 14.70 -4.62 -2.14
N LYS A 126 13.54 -4.70 -2.81
CA LYS A 126 13.46 -4.75 -4.28
C LYS A 126 13.62 -3.37 -4.91
N ARG A 127 14.34 -3.31 -6.04
CA ARG A 127 14.39 -2.14 -6.92
C ARG A 127 13.14 -2.11 -7.81
N ILE A 128 12.22 -1.21 -7.49
CA ILE A 128 10.95 -1.02 -8.21
C ILE A 128 11.12 0.09 -9.24
N GLN A 129 10.56 -0.11 -10.44
CA GLN A 129 10.41 0.93 -11.45
C GLN A 129 8.92 1.16 -11.73
N MET A 130 8.47 2.41 -11.70
CA MET A 130 7.08 2.79 -11.99
C MET A 130 6.98 4.11 -12.74
N ASN A 131 5.93 4.26 -13.56
CA ASN A 131 5.57 5.49 -14.25
C ASN A 131 4.25 6.03 -13.66
N GLY A 132 4.12 7.35 -13.57
CA GLY A 132 2.93 8.03 -13.04
C GLY A 132 3.09 9.54 -12.99
N GLN A 133 2.11 10.24 -12.43
CA GLN A 133 2.16 11.70 -12.25
C GLN A 133 2.84 12.07 -10.92
N PHE A 134 3.74 13.06 -10.96
CA PHE A 134 4.35 13.62 -9.77
C PHE A 134 3.34 14.40 -8.93
N ALA A 135 3.30 14.11 -7.62
CA ALA A 135 2.61 14.92 -6.64
C ALA A 135 3.45 15.13 -5.39
N ALA A 136 3.11 16.17 -4.62
CA ALA A 136 3.67 16.43 -3.32
C ALA A 136 2.55 16.81 -2.34
N TYR A 137 2.56 16.19 -1.16
CA TYR A 137 1.53 16.33 -0.14
C TYR A 137 2.13 16.86 1.16
N GLY A 138 1.58 17.95 1.67
CA GLY A 138 2.08 18.62 2.87
C GLY A 138 1.25 18.27 4.10
N ASN A 139 1.88 17.81 5.17
CA ASN A 139 1.25 17.67 6.48
C ASN A 139 1.37 19.01 7.25
N PRO A 140 0.27 19.76 7.43
CA PRO A 140 0.32 21.09 8.04
C PRO A 140 0.64 21.07 9.54
N ASN A 141 0.58 19.91 10.20
CA ASN A 141 0.86 19.77 11.62
C ASN A 141 2.35 19.55 11.91
N THR A 142 3.07 18.88 11.00
CA THR A 142 4.50 18.55 11.13
C THR A 142 5.40 19.41 10.25
N GLY A 143 4.86 19.98 9.17
CA GLY A 143 5.64 20.64 8.12
C GLY A 143 6.31 19.66 7.15
N ALA A 144 6.07 18.36 7.28
CA ALA A 144 6.59 17.34 6.37
C ALA A 144 5.95 17.47 4.97
N VAL A 145 6.72 17.12 3.94
CA VAL A 145 6.27 17.04 2.55
C VAL A 145 6.62 15.64 2.03
N TYR A 146 5.60 14.92 1.56
CA TYR A 146 5.74 13.57 1.01
C TYR A 146 5.58 13.65 -0.51
N THR A 147 6.60 13.19 -1.23
CA THR A 147 6.62 13.17 -2.70
C THR A 147 6.17 11.80 -3.20
N VAL A 148 5.22 11.80 -4.13
CA VAL A 148 4.44 10.61 -4.51
C VAL A 148 4.39 10.48 -6.03
N CYS A 149 4.59 9.26 -6.54
CA CYS A 149 4.30 8.92 -7.93
C CYS A 149 2.88 8.33 -8.00
N ILE A 150 1.96 9.04 -8.64
CA ILE A 150 0.53 8.71 -8.70
C ILE A 150 0.20 7.93 -9.96
N ILE A 151 -0.50 6.82 -9.79
CA ILE A 151 -1.16 6.07 -10.86
C ILE A 151 -2.67 6.28 -10.78
N MET A 152 -3.33 6.10 -11.92
CA MET A 152 -4.78 5.98 -12.01
C MET A 152 -5.16 4.52 -12.32
N ASP A 153 -6.33 4.09 -11.89
CA ASP A 153 -6.93 2.84 -12.40
C ASP A 153 -7.23 2.94 -13.91
N ALA A 154 -7.52 1.80 -14.55
CA ALA A 154 -7.81 1.74 -15.99
C ALA A 154 -9.08 2.49 -16.42
N THR A 155 -9.90 2.98 -15.48
CA THR A 155 -11.09 3.82 -15.71
C THR A 155 -10.87 5.30 -15.37
N ALA A 156 -9.67 5.66 -14.89
CA ALA A 156 -9.31 6.95 -14.34
C ALA A 156 -10.24 7.47 -13.21
N CYS A 157 -10.89 6.57 -12.46
CA CYS A 157 -11.84 6.96 -11.41
C CYS A 157 -11.28 6.85 -9.97
N CYS A 158 -10.33 5.94 -9.76
CA CYS A 158 -9.56 5.83 -8.51
C CYS A 158 -8.07 6.11 -8.78
N SER A 159 -7.42 6.76 -7.82
CA SER A 159 -5.98 6.97 -7.80
C SER A 159 -5.32 6.12 -6.70
N GLN A 160 -4.06 5.76 -6.93
CA GLN A 160 -3.14 5.23 -5.93
C GLN A 160 -1.78 5.90 -6.16
N GLY A 161 -0.86 5.77 -5.22
CA GLY A 161 0.51 6.19 -5.43
C GLY A 161 1.45 5.57 -4.43
N LEU A 162 2.73 5.61 -4.78
CA LEU A 162 3.81 5.20 -3.89
C LEU A 162 4.67 6.42 -3.59
N GLU A 163 4.97 6.64 -2.31
CA GLU A 163 5.90 7.68 -1.89
C GLU A 163 7.31 7.34 -2.41
N PHE A 164 8.10 8.36 -2.72
CA PHE A 164 9.51 8.20 -3.01
C PHE A 164 10.35 9.34 -2.42
N VAL A 165 11.59 9.01 -2.06
CA VAL A 165 12.63 9.92 -1.57
C VAL A 165 13.84 9.80 -2.49
N LEU A 166 14.23 10.92 -3.11
CA LEU A 166 15.36 10.96 -4.03
C LEU A 166 16.70 10.65 -3.34
N ALA A 167 17.61 9.99 -4.05
CA ALA A 167 18.96 9.70 -3.57
C ALA A 167 19.80 10.98 -3.39
N GLY A 168 20.18 11.29 -2.15
CA GLY A 168 21.03 12.44 -1.83
C GLY A 168 20.28 13.59 -1.16
N GLU A 169 20.85 14.79 -1.21
CA GLU A 169 20.25 15.99 -0.61
C GLU A 169 19.35 16.72 -1.63
N HIS A 170 18.04 16.59 -1.48
CA HIS A 170 17.03 17.22 -2.34
C HIS A 170 15.97 17.95 -1.50
N SER A 171 15.52 19.11 -1.97
CA SER A 171 14.52 19.95 -1.30
C SER A 171 13.35 20.26 -2.24
N TYR A 172 12.14 19.86 -1.85
CA TYR A 172 10.92 20.32 -2.52
C TYR A 172 10.66 21.81 -2.20
N PRO A 173 10.26 22.65 -3.17
CA PRO A 173 9.99 22.32 -4.59
C PRO A 173 11.20 22.48 -5.53
N ALA A 174 12.35 22.96 -5.05
CA ALA A 174 13.46 23.38 -5.91
C ALA A 174 14.06 22.27 -6.77
N ASP A 175 14.15 21.05 -6.23
CA ASP A 175 14.81 19.91 -6.88
C ASP A 175 13.83 18.90 -7.50
N TYR A 176 12.54 19.24 -7.60
CA TYR A 176 11.47 18.34 -8.02
C TYR A 176 10.71 18.86 -9.26
N PRO A 177 10.04 17.99 -10.03
CA PRO A 177 9.21 18.39 -11.17
C PRO A 177 8.00 19.26 -10.79
N GLU A 178 7.35 19.85 -11.78
CA GLU A 178 6.05 20.51 -11.57
C GLU A 178 4.96 19.48 -11.23
N LEU A 179 4.00 19.83 -10.36
CA LEU A 179 2.90 18.94 -10.00
C LEU A 179 2.10 18.51 -11.24
N GLY A 180 1.78 17.21 -11.33
CA GLY A 180 1.13 16.61 -12.50
C GLY A 180 2.09 16.24 -13.64
N THR A 181 3.39 16.55 -13.54
CA THR A 181 4.38 16.08 -14.53
C THR A 181 4.44 14.57 -14.53
N GLU A 182 4.36 13.95 -15.71
CA GLU A 182 4.61 12.51 -15.86
C GLU A 182 6.08 12.19 -15.60
N ILE A 183 6.33 11.26 -14.67
CA ILE A 183 7.66 10.83 -14.24
C ILE A 183 7.76 9.31 -14.29
N THR A 184 8.99 8.82 -14.51
CA THR A 184 9.35 7.45 -14.18
C THR A 184 10.26 7.50 -12.96
N VAL A 185 9.91 6.75 -11.91
CA VAL A 185 10.70 6.64 -10.67
C VAL A 185 11.26 5.23 -10.58
N VAL A 186 12.55 5.13 -10.29
CA VAL A 186 13.22 3.88 -9.91
C VAL A 186 13.77 4.03 -8.50
N GLY A 187 13.57 3.08 -7.61
CA GLY A 187 14.09 3.15 -6.24
C GLY A 187 13.91 1.86 -5.46
N THR A 188 14.49 1.80 -4.26
CA THR A 188 14.45 0.61 -3.40
C THR A 188 13.25 0.65 -2.49
N PHE A 189 12.35 -0.33 -2.57
CA PHE A 189 11.18 -0.40 -1.72
C PHE A 189 11.54 -0.67 -0.26
N GLN A 190 11.07 0.20 0.63
CA GLN A 190 11.21 0.07 2.07
C GLN A 190 9.88 0.37 2.78
N THR A 191 9.83 0.04 4.06
CA THR A 191 8.75 0.44 4.96
C THR A 191 9.30 1.22 6.13
N TYR A 192 8.52 2.17 6.64
CA TYR A 192 8.84 2.94 7.83
C TYR A 192 7.63 3.03 8.76
N GLU A 193 7.84 3.36 10.03
CA GLU A 193 6.75 3.61 10.97
C GLU A 193 6.55 5.12 11.18
N GLU A 194 5.35 5.62 10.90
CA GLU A 194 4.95 6.98 11.22
C GLU A 194 3.66 6.98 12.03
N ASN A 195 3.63 7.74 13.13
CA ASN A 195 2.42 7.91 13.96
C ASN A 195 1.79 6.59 14.47
N GLY A 196 2.58 5.50 14.56
CA GLY A 196 2.13 4.16 14.96
C GLY A 196 1.52 3.32 13.82
N TYR A 197 1.71 3.74 12.57
CA TYR A 197 1.31 3.03 11.37
C TYR A 197 2.52 2.73 10.49
N MET A 198 2.40 1.70 9.65
CA MET A 198 3.44 1.32 8.69
C MET A 198 3.12 1.92 7.32
N ASP A 199 4.09 2.65 6.76
CA ASP A 199 4.09 3.22 5.42
C ASP A 199 5.01 2.45 4.47
N CYS A 200 4.83 2.68 3.17
CA CYS A 200 5.63 2.10 2.10
C CYS A 200 6.16 3.21 1.19
N HIS A 201 7.45 3.19 0.87
CA HIS A 201 8.07 4.17 -0.02
C HIS A 201 9.25 3.58 -0.82
N LEU A 202 9.67 4.29 -1.86
CA LEU A 202 10.92 4.05 -2.57
C LEU A 202 12.00 4.99 -2.05
N VAL A 203 13.08 4.46 -1.49
CA VAL A 203 14.26 5.25 -1.11
C VAL A 203 15.38 5.09 -2.13
N ASP A 204 16.41 5.94 -2.00
CA ASP A 204 17.52 6.02 -2.97
C ASP A 204 17.00 6.17 -4.41
N ALA A 205 15.91 6.94 -4.57
CA ALA A 205 15.17 6.98 -5.81
C ALA A 205 15.80 7.93 -6.84
N GLU A 206 15.62 7.59 -8.11
CA GLU A 206 16.01 8.38 -9.28
C GLU A 206 14.78 8.63 -10.16
N ILE A 207 14.60 9.86 -10.63
CA ILE A 207 13.59 10.20 -11.66
C ILE A 207 14.26 10.09 -13.03
N THR A 208 13.77 9.16 -13.84
CA THR A 208 14.21 8.94 -15.23
C THR A 208 13.24 9.59 -16.23
N LYS A 209 13.73 9.82 -17.45
CA LYS A 209 13.00 10.42 -18.58
C LYS A 209 12.80 9.41 -19.69
#